data_AF-A0A832VIK2-F1
#
_entry.id   AF-A0A832VIK2-F1
#
_cell.length_a   1.000
_cell.length_b   1.000
_cell.length_c   1.000
_cell.angle_alpha   90.00
_cell.angle_beta   90.00
_cell.angle_gamma   90.00
#
_symmetry.space_group_name_H-M   'P 1'
#
loop_
_entity.id
_entity.type
_entity.pdbx_description
1 polymer ?
#
loop_
_entity_poly.entity_id
_entity_poly.type
_entity_poly.pdbx_seq_one_letter_code
_entity_poly.pdbx_strand_id
1 'polypeptide(L)'
;IVALMSFLQMDFEKIMKIRIDDVDLANKHLTYWDFGESKSVTIDMPKSSSYYKQLANTVAGETLATFLTKRFQRIGPSTAEKFAEFANLKPEKRIGAFSTDELVQLSDSLQRYEDFLTPDPSCLAPLGEEPLRKGIDQFFKPDFFDVIQRSASAYSGFPFVVEMGIAYGGNIPSGKINVYRFANRIPLLYDEGSDVVLQVVNETDWGRYKLKNDSPVVIVSHICSTRIPYKTVGKENVADRPEIEKELRLALQFLLRKLSAYMSKRGLAEAEKKRSNLYHKYLPLIAQFATELAGKTKEPDYKKLIKDLSTNVEAKE
;
A
#
# COMPACT_ATOMS: atom_id res chain seq x y z
N ILE A 1 -42.23 -8.77 22.73
CA ILE A 1 -43.51 -9.51 22.58
C ILE A 1 -44.71 -8.62 22.89
N VAL A 2 -44.90 -8.12 24.12
CA VAL A 2 -46.05 -7.24 24.47
C VAL A 2 -46.15 -5.99 23.57
N ALA A 3 -45.01 -5.34 23.29
CA ALA A 3 -44.97 -4.20 22.36
C ALA A 3 -45.44 -4.57 20.94
N LEU A 4 -45.10 -5.76 20.44
CA LEU A 4 -45.52 -6.28 19.13
C LEU A 4 -47.00 -6.68 19.12
N MET A 5 -47.50 -7.27 20.21
CA MET A 5 -48.93 -7.58 20.39
C MET A 5 -49.80 -6.34 20.32
N SER A 6 -49.39 -5.28 21.01
CA SER A 6 -50.10 -4.01 20.95
C SER A 6 -49.98 -3.33 19.58
N PHE A 7 -48.87 -3.54 18.86
CA PHE A 7 -48.63 -2.90 17.57
C PHE A 7 -49.40 -3.55 16.43
N LEU A 8 -49.38 -4.88 16.39
CA LEU A 8 -50.05 -5.69 15.38
C LEU A 8 -51.54 -5.89 15.70
N GLN A 9 -51.99 -5.51 16.90
CA GLN A 9 -53.34 -5.80 17.42
C GLN A 9 -53.67 -7.31 17.33
N MET A 10 -52.71 -8.15 17.68
CA MET A 10 -52.82 -9.61 17.56
C MET A 10 -52.68 -10.30 18.92
N ASP A 11 -53.46 -11.37 19.09
CA ASP A 11 -53.37 -12.26 20.25
C ASP A 11 -52.05 -13.04 20.27
N PHE A 12 -51.69 -13.53 21.46
CA PHE A 12 -50.41 -14.21 21.69
C PHE A 12 -50.19 -15.41 20.76
N GLU A 13 -51.22 -16.22 20.53
CA GLU A 13 -51.16 -17.38 19.64
C GLU A 13 -50.87 -17.02 18.18
N LYS A 14 -51.38 -15.87 17.71
CA LYS A 14 -51.15 -15.40 16.34
C LYS A 14 -49.74 -14.85 16.17
N ILE A 15 -49.21 -14.15 17.17
CA ILE A 15 -47.83 -13.65 17.13
C ILE A 15 -46.79 -14.76 17.20
N MET A 16 -47.08 -15.88 17.85
CA MET A 16 -46.23 -17.07 17.81
C MET A 16 -46.17 -17.72 16.42
N LYS A 17 -47.11 -17.40 15.52
CA LYS A 17 -47.16 -17.85 14.12
C LYS A 17 -46.64 -16.80 13.15
N ILE A 18 -45.92 -15.79 13.63
CA ILE A 18 -45.36 -14.73 12.81
C ILE A 18 -43.84 -14.69 12.97
N ARG A 19 -43.13 -14.48 11.87
CA ARG A 19 -41.71 -14.08 11.88
C ARG A 19 -41.58 -12.66 11.39
N ILE A 20 -40.97 -11.78 12.17
CA ILE A 20 -40.64 -10.42 11.71
C ILE A 20 -39.47 -10.54 10.73
N ASP A 21 -39.68 -10.08 9.50
CA ASP A 21 -38.66 -10.12 8.46
C ASP A 21 -37.85 -8.82 8.44
N ASP A 22 -38.50 -7.67 8.59
CA ASP A 22 -37.84 -6.37 8.59
C ASP A 22 -38.61 -5.32 9.38
N VAL A 23 -37.89 -4.38 9.99
CA VAL A 23 -38.44 -3.23 10.70
C VAL A 23 -37.75 -1.98 10.20
N ASP A 24 -38.34 -1.36 9.16
CA ASP A 24 -37.84 -0.13 8.59
C ASP A 24 -38.30 1.06 9.44
N LEU A 25 -37.38 1.62 10.23
CA LEU A 25 -37.64 2.78 11.07
C LEU A 25 -37.64 4.11 10.29
N ALA A 26 -37.04 4.15 9.10
CA ALA A 26 -36.99 5.34 8.27
C ALA A 26 -38.34 5.57 7.56
N ASN A 27 -38.86 4.52 6.93
CA ASN A 27 -40.17 4.54 6.27
C ASN A 27 -41.33 4.20 7.23
N LYS A 28 -41.00 3.72 8.44
CA LYS A 28 -41.94 3.32 9.50
C LYS A 28 -42.81 2.14 9.04
N HIS A 29 -42.20 1.14 8.44
CA HIS A 29 -42.90 -0.07 8.03
C HIS A 29 -42.38 -1.27 8.82
N LEU A 30 -43.30 -2.11 9.27
CA LEU A 30 -43.01 -3.40 9.88
C LEU A 30 -43.44 -4.48 8.90
N THR A 31 -42.49 -5.26 8.42
CA THR A 31 -42.75 -6.38 7.51
C THR A 31 -42.60 -7.69 8.27
N TYR A 32 -43.63 -8.53 8.21
CA TYR A 32 -43.60 -9.84 8.84
C TYR A 32 -44.18 -10.92 7.93
N TRP A 33 -43.69 -12.13 8.10
CA TRP A 33 -44.21 -13.33 7.49
C TRP A 33 -45.24 -13.97 8.41
N ASP A 34 -46.47 -14.16 7.91
CA ASP A 34 -47.51 -14.91 8.60
C ASP A 34 -47.48 -16.37 8.13
N PHE A 35 -47.16 -17.30 9.04
CA PHE A 35 -47.14 -18.74 8.74
C PHE A 35 -48.55 -19.33 8.56
N GLY A 36 -49.59 -18.68 9.09
CA GLY A 36 -50.97 -19.12 8.93
C GLY A 36 -51.51 -18.84 7.52
N GLU A 37 -51.25 -17.63 7.01
CA GLU A 37 -51.71 -17.22 5.67
C GLU A 37 -50.66 -17.41 4.56
N SER A 38 -49.43 -17.77 4.93
CA SER A 38 -48.27 -17.93 4.02
C SER A 38 -48.03 -16.70 3.15
N LYS A 39 -48.13 -15.51 3.75
CA LYS A 39 -47.95 -14.22 3.07
C LYS A 39 -47.05 -13.29 3.90
N SER A 40 -46.35 -12.42 3.18
CA SER A 40 -45.65 -11.28 3.77
C SER A 40 -46.63 -10.11 3.88
N VAL A 41 -46.71 -9.50 5.06
CA VAL A 41 -47.59 -8.37 5.35
C VAL A 41 -46.73 -7.22 5.82
N THR A 42 -46.94 -6.04 5.22
CA THR A 42 -46.29 -4.79 5.61
C THR A 42 -47.31 -3.89 6.28
N ILE A 43 -47.00 -3.44 7.50
CA ILE A 43 -47.88 -2.58 8.31
C ILE A 43 -47.18 -1.26 8.62
N ASP A 44 -47.93 -0.17 8.54
CA ASP A 44 -47.47 1.16 8.94
C ASP A 44 -47.29 1.26 10.45
N MET A 45 -46.20 1.90 10.85
CA MET A 45 -45.86 2.14 12.24
C MET A 45 -46.12 3.59 12.67
N PRO A 46 -47.35 3.96 13.08
CA PRO A 46 -47.65 5.32 13.50
C PRO A 46 -46.99 5.65 14.85
N LYS A 47 -46.41 6.85 14.94
CA LYS A 47 -45.77 7.38 16.16
C LYS A 47 -46.74 7.59 17.34
N SER A 48 -48.05 7.53 17.10
CA SER A 48 -49.11 7.66 18.11
C SER A 48 -49.27 6.41 18.98
N SER A 49 -48.70 5.27 18.59
CA SER A 49 -48.74 4.04 19.40
C SER A 49 -47.86 4.18 20.64
N SER A 50 -48.40 3.84 21.81
CA SER A 50 -47.71 3.89 23.11
C SER A 50 -46.40 3.07 23.11
N TYR A 51 -46.37 1.98 22.35
CA TYR A 51 -45.24 1.05 22.29
C TYR A 51 -44.26 1.30 21.14
N TYR A 52 -44.52 2.30 20.27
CA TYR A 52 -43.61 2.68 19.18
C TYR A 52 -42.20 3.01 19.70
N LYS A 53 -42.10 3.77 20.79
CA LYS A 53 -40.81 4.15 21.38
C LYS A 53 -40.01 2.93 21.87
N GLN A 54 -40.68 1.91 22.39
CA GLN A 54 -40.03 0.70 22.89
C GLN A 54 -39.50 -0.15 21.73
N LEU A 55 -40.31 -0.35 20.68
CA LEU A 55 -39.91 -1.06 19.46
C LEU A 55 -38.78 -0.34 18.72
N ALA A 56 -38.92 0.97 18.51
CA ALA A 56 -37.91 1.78 17.86
C ALA A 56 -36.58 1.76 18.62
N ASN A 57 -36.59 1.80 19.97
CA ASN A 57 -35.36 1.77 20.74
C ASN A 57 -34.65 0.42 20.71
N THR A 58 -35.38 -0.70 20.58
CA THR A 58 -34.80 -2.04 20.45
C THR A 58 -34.16 -2.24 19.08
N VAL A 59 -34.78 -1.71 18.01
CA VAL A 59 -34.32 -1.89 16.62
C VAL A 59 -33.28 -0.84 16.20
N ALA A 60 -33.37 0.40 16.71
CA ALA A 60 -32.53 1.50 16.25
C ALA A 60 -31.04 1.31 16.54
N GLY A 61 -30.67 0.45 17.51
CA GLY A 61 -29.27 0.15 17.80
C GLY A 61 -28.47 1.32 18.37
N GLU A 62 -27.17 1.33 18.10
CA GLU A 62 -26.21 2.32 18.61
C GLU A 62 -26.25 3.62 17.78
N THR A 63 -25.79 4.73 18.38
CA THR A 63 -25.57 5.98 17.64
C THR A 63 -24.40 5.82 16.67
N LEU A 64 -24.37 6.59 15.57
CA LEU A 64 -23.28 6.56 14.60
C LEU A 64 -21.91 6.74 15.29
N ALA A 65 -21.79 7.70 16.20
CA ALA A 65 -20.54 7.93 16.94
C ALA A 65 -20.10 6.71 17.77
N THR A 66 -21.06 6.06 18.46
CA THR A 66 -20.77 4.87 19.27
C THR A 66 -20.42 3.66 18.41
N PHE A 67 -21.14 3.48 17.31
CA PHE A 67 -20.91 2.41 16.35
C PHE A 67 -19.50 2.50 15.75
N LEU A 68 -19.10 3.68 15.27
CA LEU A 68 -17.76 3.92 14.73
C LEU A 68 -16.67 3.65 15.76
N THR A 69 -16.86 4.10 17.00
CA THR A 69 -15.86 3.94 18.06
C THR A 69 -15.71 2.48 18.52
N LYS A 70 -16.80 1.71 18.60
CA LYS A 70 -16.77 0.33 19.12
C LYS A 70 -16.45 -0.73 18.07
N ARG A 71 -16.87 -0.51 16.81
CA ARG A 71 -16.83 -1.56 15.76
C ARG A 71 -15.64 -1.44 14.84
N PHE A 72 -14.96 -0.30 14.81
CA PHE A 72 -13.81 -0.07 13.95
C PHE A 72 -12.55 0.13 14.77
N GLN A 73 -11.42 -0.26 14.19
CA GLN A 73 -10.12 -0.06 14.83
C GLN A 73 -9.70 1.40 14.73
N ARG A 74 -9.07 1.90 15.80
CA ARG A 74 -8.42 3.22 15.84
C ARG A 74 -9.32 4.41 15.46
N ILE A 75 -10.63 4.29 15.71
CA ILE A 75 -11.56 5.41 15.67
C ILE A 75 -11.91 5.81 17.10
N GLY A 76 -11.47 7.00 17.51
CA GLY A 76 -11.86 7.60 18.79
C GLY A 76 -13.10 8.50 18.66
N PRO A 77 -13.66 8.98 19.79
CA PRO A 77 -14.84 9.86 19.78
C PRO A 77 -14.65 11.11 18.91
N SER A 78 -13.51 11.80 19.03
CA SER A 78 -13.22 12.99 18.22
C SER A 78 -13.11 12.67 16.72
N THR A 79 -12.52 11.54 16.35
CA THR A 79 -12.43 11.12 14.94
C THR A 79 -13.82 10.75 14.40
N ALA A 80 -14.65 10.10 15.21
CA ALA A 80 -16.02 9.76 14.82
C ALA A 80 -16.89 11.00 14.58
N GLU A 81 -16.73 12.05 15.40
CA GLU A 81 -17.40 13.34 15.21
C GLU A 81 -16.92 14.04 13.94
N LYS A 82 -15.59 14.15 13.73
CA LYS A 82 -15.02 14.73 12.50
C LYS A 82 -15.46 13.99 11.24
N PHE A 83 -15.50 12.66 11.29
CA PHE A 83 -15.99 11.84 10.20
C PHE A 83 -17.48 12.09 9.93
N ALA A 84 -18.30 12.16 10.97
CA ALA A 84 -19.73 12.42 10.84
C ALA A 84 -19.99 13.81 10.23
N GLU A 85 -19.23 14.83 10.63
CA GLU A 85 -19.24 16.16 10.01
C GLU A 85 -18.84 16.11 8.53
N PHE A 86 -17.74 15.42 8.20
CA PHE A 86 -17.29 15.23 6.82
C PHE A 86 -18.34 14.52 5.95
N ALA A 87 -19.00 13.51 6.50
CA ALA A 87 -20.04 12.75 5.83
C ALA A 87 -21.39 13.49 5.80
N ASN A 88 -21.52 14.66 6.43
CA ASN A 88 -22.78 15.39 6.62
C ASN A 88 -23.89 14.53 7.28
N LEU A 89 -23.48 13.68 8.24
CA LEU A 89 -24.34 12.79 9.00
C LEU A 89 -24.39 13.22 10.46
N LYS A 90 -25.54 13.08 11.11
CA LYS A 90 -25.68 13.44 12.53
C LYS A 90 -25.05 12.35 13.42
N PRO A 91 -24.07 12.67 14.28
CA PRO A 91 -23.40 11.68 15.15
C PRO A 91 -24.36 10.96 16.11
N GLU A 92 -25.39 11.67 16.55
CA GLU A 92 -26.42 11.19 17.48
C GLU A 92 -27.48 10.30 16.80
N LYS A 93 -27.55 10.33 15.47
CA LYS A 93 -28.50 9.50 14.73
C LYS A 93 -28.12 8.05 14.92
N ARG A 94 -29.12 7.22 15.22
CA ARG A 94 -28.94 5.78 15.42
C ARG A 94 -28.90 5.05 14.09
N ILE A 95 -27.97 4.11 13.94
CA ILE A 95 -27.71 3.38 12.68
C ILE A 95 -28.96 2.70 12.13
N GLY A 96 -29.79 2.09 12.99
CA GLY A 96 -31.02 1.42 12.56
C GLY A 96 -32.12 2.36 12.04
N ALA A 97 -31.95 3.68 12.14
CA ALA A 97 -32.85 4.68 11.58
C ALA A 97 -32.30 5.37 10.32
N PHE A 98 -31.19 4.86 9.76
CA PHE A 98 -30.63 5.38 8.51
C PHE A 98 -31.47 4.89 7.33
N SER A 99 -31.72 5.78 6.36
CA SER A 99 -32.27 5.37 5.08
C SER A 99 -31.21 4.63 4.25
N THR A 100 -31.66 3.91 3.21
CA THR A 100 -30.75 3.25 2.26
C THR A 100 -29.76 4.24 1.64
N ASP A 101 -30.21 5.45 1.29
CA ASP A 101 -29.35 6.50 0.73
C ASP A 101 -28.28 6.96 1.71
N GLU A 102 -28.64 7.12 3.00
CA GLU A 102 -27.67 7.50 4.03
C GLU A 102 -26.67 6.38 4.33
N LEU A 103 -27.07 5.11 4.18
CA LEU A 103 -26.15 3.97 4.31
C LEU A 103 -25.16 3.90 3.15
N VAL A 104 -25.59 4.19 1.92
CA VAL A 104 -24.70 4.31 0.76
C VAL A 104 -23.74 5.48 0.96
N GLN A 105 -24.25 6.64 1.38
CA GLN A 105 -23.43 7.81 1.71
C GLN A 105 -22.40 7.48 2.80
N LEU A 106 -22.79 6.77 3.86
CA LEU A 106 -21.88 6.33 4.92
C LEU A 106 -20.76 5.45 4.37
N SER A 107 -21.08 4.48 3.51
CA SER A 107 -20.09 3.60 2.89
C SER A 107 -19.12 4.35 1.98
N ASP A 108 -19.62 5.27 1.15
CA ASP A 108 -18.78 6.08 0.26
C ASP A 108 -17.88 7.04 1.04
N SER A 109 -18.42 7.69 2.09
CA SER A 109 -17.65 8.55 2.99
C SER A 109 -16.56 7.78 3.72
N LEU A 110 -16.81 6.54 4.17
CA LEU A 110 -15.81 5.70 4.82
C LEU A 110 -14.61 5.40 3.92
N GLN A 111 -14.81 5.31 2.60
CA GLN A 111 -13.72 5.06 1.65
C GLN A 111 -12.93 6.33 1.31
N ARG A 112 -13.56 7.50 1.36
CA ARG A 112 -12.95 8.78 0.95
C ARG A 112 -12.26 9.54 2.08
N TYR A 113 -12.55 9.21 3.34
CA TYR A 113 -12.01 9.91 4.48
C TYR A 113 -10.53 9.52 4.72
N GLU A 114 -9.62 10.48 4.51
CA GLU A 114 -8.17 10.23 4.58
C GLU A 114 -7.59 10.38 6.01
N ASP A 115 -8.30 11.04 6.92
CA ASP A 115 -7.81 11.35 8.27
C ASP A 115 -7.95 10.17 9.25
N PHE A 116 -8.28 8.97 8.77
CA PHE A 116 -8.23 7.77 9.60
C PHE A 116 -6.78 7.43 9.98
N LEU A 117 -6.60 7.00 11.23
CA LEU A 117 -5.33 6.48 11.67
C LEU A 117 -5.01 5.18 10.93
N THR A 118 -3.73 4.97 10.64
CA THR A 118 -3.25 3.71 10.05
C THR A 118 -3.68 2.52 10.91
N PRO A 119 -4.05 1.38 10.32
CA PRO A 119 -4.50 0.22 11.09
C PRO A 119 -3.39 -0.36 11.96
N ASP A 120 -3.75 -1.18 12.94
CA ASP A 120 -2.76 -1.88 13.76
C ASP A 120 -2.14 -3.07 12.99
N PRO A 121 -0.81 -3.07 12.72
CA PRO A 121 -0.14 -4.18 12.05
C PRO A 121 -0.02 -5.44 12.92
N SER A 122 -0.37 -5.42 14.19
CA SER A 122 -0.21 -6.57 15.11
C SER A 122 -0.88 -7.86 14.62
N CYS A 123 -1.92 -7.74 13.80
CA CYS A 123 -2.61 -8.87 13.18
C CYS A 123 -1.88 -9.46 11.95
N LEU A 124 -0.81 -8.84 11.49
CA LEU A 124 -0.02 -9.24 10.33
C LEU A 124 1.31 -9.86 10.74
N ALA A 125 1.79 -10.79 9.92
CA ALA A 125 3.07 -11.46 10.12
C ALA A 125 4.00 -11.19 8.92
N PRO A 126 4.50 -9.95 8.76
CA PRO A 126 5.46 -9.62 7.70
C PRO A 126 6.75 -10.45 7.82
N LEU A 127 7.60 -10.42 6.80
CA LEU A 127 8.88 -11.14 6.83
C LEU A 127 9.91 -10.38 7.70
N GLY A 128 9.88 -9.05 7.65
CA GLY A 128 10.82 -8.15 8.28
C GLY A 128 11.94 -7.70 7.33
N GLU A 129 12.48 -6.51 7.58
CA GLU A 129 13.59 -5.95 6.80
C GLU A 129 14.87 -6.80 6.89
N GLU A 130 15.21 -7.27 8.09
CA GLU A 130 16.45 -8.01 8.34
C GLU A 130 16.50 -9.38 7.63
N PRO A 131 15.48 -10.25 7.72
CA PRO A 131 15.49 -11.51 6.97
C PRO A 131 15.49 -11.30 5.45
N LEU A 132 14.73 -10.31 4.96
CA LEU A 132 14.69 -9.98 3.54
C LEU A 132 16.05 -9.46 3.04
N ARG A 133 16.72 -8.61 3.83
CA ARG A 133 18.08 -8.11 3.57
C ARG A 133 19.08 -9.27 3.46
N LYS A 134 19.08 -10.20 4.42
CA LYS A 134 19.96 -11.38 4.39
C LYS A 134 19.68 -12.31 3.22
N GLY A 135 18.42 -12.51 2.87
CA GLY A 135 18.03 -13.30 1.70
C GLY A 135 18.60 -12.72 0.41
N ILE A 136 18.42 -11.42 0.20
CA ILE A 136 18.92 -10.75 -1.02
C ILE A 136 20.45 -10.84 -1.12
N ASP A 137 21.15 -10.59 -0.02
CA ASP A 137 22.61 -10.65 0.03
C ASP A 137 23.15 -12.05 -0.28
N GLN A 138 22.57 -13.08 0.35
CA GLN A 138 23.02 -14.47 0.18
C GLN A 138 22.79 -15.00 -1.24
N PHE A 139 21.63 -14.72 -1.84
CA PHE A 139 21.25 -15.28 -3.14
C PHE A 139 21.87 -14.52 -4.32
N PHE A 140 21.88 -13.18 -4.28
CA PHE A 140 22.28 -12.37 -5.43
C PHE A 140 23.71 -11.83 -5.35
N LYS A 141 24.30 -11.78 -4.14
CA LYS A 141 25.61 -11.16 -3.88
C LYS A 141 25.81 -9.84 -4.64
N PRO A 142 24.91 -8.86 -4.43
CA PRO A 142 24.87 -7.66 -5.26
C PRO A 142 25.93 -6.62 -4.83
N ASP A 143 26.30 -5.72 -5.75
CA ASP A 143 27.19 -4.59 -5.43
C ASP A 143 26.47 -3.55 -4.54
N PHE A 144 25.15 -3.45 -4.71
CA PHE A 144 24.28 -2.59 -3.92
C PHE A 144 22.94 -3.28 -3.69
N PHE A 145 22.43 -3.19 -2.47
CA PHE A 145 21.07 -3.61 -2.15
C PHE A 145 20.50 -2.79 -1.01
N ASP A 146 19.19 -2.64 -1.02
CA ASP A 146 18.48 -2.09 0.11
C ASP A 146 17.05 -2.62 0.20
N VAL A 147 16.49 -2.55 1.40
CA VAL A 147 15.17 -3.07 1.74
C VAL A 147 14.39 -2.03 2.52
N ILE A 148 13.07 -2.03 2.34
CA ILE A 148 12.14 -1.22 3.12
C ILE A 148 10.90 -2.05 3.49
N GLN A 149 10.49 -1.95 4.75
CA GLN A 149 9.16 -2.32 5.22
C GLN A 149 8.35 -1.04 5.43
N ARG A 150 7.24 -0.91 4.71
CA ARG A 150 6.34 0.24 4.84
C ARG A 150 5.50 0.15 6.11
N SER A 151 4.93 1.28 6.52
CA SER A 151 3.89 1.31 7.56
C SER A 151 2.65 0.53 7.09
N ALA A 152 1.85 0.06 8.05
CA ALA A 152 0.58 -0.58 7.73
C ALA A 152 -0.37 0.41 7.05
N SER A 153 -1.03 -0.06 6.00
CA SER A 153 -2.09 0.64 5.30
C SER A 153 -3.32 -0.27 5.24
N ALA A 154 -4.47 0.26 4.84
CA ALA A 154 -5.69 -0.54 4.69
C ALA A 154 -6.23 -0.39 3.27
N TYR A 155 -6.79 -1.47 2.73
CA TYR A 155 -7.57 -1.43 1.50
C TYR A 155 -8.92 -2.09 1.79
N SER A 156 -10.04 -1.42 1.46
CA SER A 156 -11.39 -1.96 1.72
C SER A 156 -11.59 -2.52 3.15
N GLY A 157 -10.95 -1.92 4.16
CA GLY A 157 -11.00 -2.37 5.56
C GLY A 157 -10.03 -3.51 5.96
N PHE A 158 -9.28 -4.08 5.02
CA PHE A 158 -8.26 -5.10 5.31
C PHE A 158 -6.88 -4.44 5.49
N PRO A 159 -6.21 -4.63 6.64
CA PRO A 159 -4.86 -4.12 6.85
C PRO A 159 -3.86 -4.89 5.98
N PHE A 160 -2.86 -4.19 5.47
CA PHE A 160 -1.76 -4.75 4.71
C PHE A 160 -0.44 -4.00 4.98
N VAL A 161 0.68 -4.70 4.78
CA VAL A 161 2.03 -4.18 4.83
C VAL A 161 2.74 -4.57 3.55
N VAL A 162 3.48 -3.62 2.98
CA VAL A 162 4.32 -3.83 1.80
C VAL A 162 5.78 -3.83 2.22
N GLU A 163 6.48 -4.87 1.83
CA GLU A 163 7.93 -4.98 1.94
C GLU A 163 8.52 -5.03 0.54
N MET A 164 9.59 -4.29 0.31
CA MET A 164 10.25 -4.29 -0.99
C MET A 164 11.75 -4.23 -0.82
N GLY A 165 12.47 -4.95 -1.67
CA GLY A 165 13.91 -4.93 -1.77
C GLY A 165 14.35 -4.68 -3.21
N ILE A 166 15.47 -3.98 -3.35
CA ILE A 166 16.16 -3.79 -4.63
C ILE A 166 17.59 -4.29 -4.50
N ALA A 167 18.09 -4.95 -5.54
CA ALA A 167 19.47 -5.36 -5.67
C ALA A 167 20.01 -4.99 -7.05
N TYR A 168 21.27 -4.56 -7.10
CA TYR A 168 21.93 -4.11 -8.31
C TYR A 168 23.36 -4.67 -8.40
N GLY A 169 23.74 -5.13 -9.60
CA GLY A 169 25.10 -5.60 -9.89
C GLY A 169 25.42 -6.97 -9.33
N GLY A 170 26.71 -7.25 -9.12
CA GLY A 170 27.18 -8.55 -8.63
C GLY A 170 26.89 -9.70 -9.60
N ASN A 171 26.29 -10.79 -9.08
CA ASN A 171 25.94 -11.97 -9.88
C ASN A 171 24.59 -11.86 -10.62
N ILE A 172 23.97 -10.67 -10.62
CA ILE A 172 22.70 -10.46 -11.29
C ILE A 172 22.93 -10.37 -12.81
N PRO A 173 22.22 -11.16 -13.63
CA PRO A 173 22.36 -11.09 -15.08
C PRO A 173 21.89 -9.72 -15.60
N SER A 174 22.64 -9.15 -16.54
CA SER A 174 22.24 -7.94 -17.26
C SER A 174 21.14 -8.27 -18.28
N GLY A 175 20.20 -7.36 -18.47
CA GLY A 175 19.04 -7.54 -19.34
C GLY A 175 17.74 -7.09 -18.66
N LYS A 176 16.66 -7.85 -18.85
CA LYS A 176 15.35 -7.54 -18.28
C LYS A 176 15.41 -7.54 -16.75
N ILE A 177 14.81 -6.52 -16.14
CA ILE A 177 14.62 -6.42 -14.69
C ILE A 177 13.78 -7.61 -14.22
N ASN A 178 14.35 -8.40 -13.30
CA ASN A 178 13.67 -9.56 -12.72
C ASN A 178 12.92 -9.16 -11.45
N VAL A 179 11.66 -9.59 -11.34
CA VAL A 179 10.79 -9.25 -10.21
C VAL A 179 10.35 -10.53 -9.50
N TYR A 180 10.75 -10.68 -8.24
CA TYR A 180 10.31 -11.78 -7.38
C TYR A 180 9.16 -11.31 -6.51
N ARG A 181 7.99 -11.92 -6.73
CA ARG A 181 6.75 -11.55 -6.07
C ARG A 181 6.41 -12.55 -4.96
N PHE A 182 6.04 -12.02 -3.80
CA PHE A 182 5.57 -12.80 -2.67
C PHE A 182 4.29 -12.20 -2.12
N ALA A 183 3.37 -13.06 -1.70
CA ALA A 183 2.16 -12.65 -1.01
C ALA A 183 1.92 -13.58 0.18
N ASN A 184 1.80 -13.03 1.40
CA ASN A 184 1.71 -13.79 2.65
C ASN A 184 2.75 -14.92 2.75
N ARG A 185 4.02 -14.61 2.44
CA ARG A 185 5.17 -15.55 2.42
C ARG A 185 5.09 -16.68 1.36
N ILE A 186 4.15 -16.61 0.42
CA ILE A 186 4.02 -17.55 -0.69
C ILE A 186 4.60 -16.90 -1.96
N PRO A 187 5.54 -17.54 -2.67
CA PRO A 187 6.04 -17.03 -3.95
C PRO A 187 4.95 -17.12 -5.02
N LEU A 188 4.80 -16.06 -5.81
CA LEU A 188 3.90 -16.00 -6.96
C LEU A 188 4.71 -16.21 -8.24
N LEU A 189 4.51 -17.35 -8.91
CA LEU A 189 5.38 -17.79 -10.00
C LEU A 189 4.77 -17.58 -11.38
N TYR A 190 3.44 -17.62 -11.49
CA TYR A 190 2.76 -17.52 -12.77
C TYR A 190 2.07 -16.17 -12.96
N ASP A 191 1.62 -15.92 -14.20
CA ASP A 191 0.80 -14.76 -14.59
C ASP A 191 1.38 -13.39 -14.13
N GLU A 192 2.70 -13.22 -14.29
CA GLU A 192 3.39 -11.98 -13.93
C GLU A 192 2.87 -10.77 -14.70
N GLY A 193 2.44 -10.97 -15.96
CA GLY A 193 2.05 -9.91 -16.88
C GLY A 193 0.85 -9.09 -16.42
N SER A 194 0.04 -9.65 -15.53
CA SER A 194 -1.18 -9.02 -15.01
C SER A 194 -1.09 -8.68 -13.52
N ASP A 195 0.09 -8.73 -12.92
CA ASP A 195 0.29 -8.42 -11.50
C ASP A 195 0.53 -6.92 -11.26
N VAL A 196 -0.09 -6.37 -10.20
CA VAL A 196 0.07 -4.96 -9.80
C VAL A 196 1.53 -4.55 -9.55
N VAL A 197 2.37 -5.46 -9.06
CA VAL A 197 3.80 -5.18 -8.83
C VAL A 197 4.50 -4.95 -10.16
N LEU A 198 4.25 -5.81 -11.15
CA LEU A 198 4.88 -5.67 -12.47
C LEU A 198 4.37 -4.42 -13.19
N GLN A 199 3.08 -4.10 -13.04
CA GLN A 199 2.53 -2.84 -13.53
C GLN A 199 3.30 -1.63 -12.96
N VAL A 200 3.48 -1.55 -11.64
CA VAL A 200 4.22 -0.45 -10.98
C VAL A 200 5.68 -0.39 -11.45
N VAL A 201 6.34 -1.54 -11.63
CA VAL A 201 7.73 -1.63 -12.12
C VAL A 201 7.84 -1.15 -13.57
N ASN A 202 6.89 -1.49 -14.42
CA ASN A 202 6.87 -1.09 -15.84
C ASN A 202 6.52 0.40 -16.03
N GLU A 203 5.64 0.95 -15.19
CA GLU A 203 5.29 2.38 -15.20
C GLU A 203 6.42 3.29 -14.68
N THR A 204 7.41 2.72 -14.01
CA THR A 204 8.50 3.48 -13.40
C THR A 204 9.49 3.97 -14.46
N ASP A 205 9.80 5.26 -14.42
CA ASP A 205 10.83 5.88 -15.27
C ASP A 205 12.25 5.61 -14.72
N TRP A 206 12.84 4.50 -15.16
CA TRP A 206 14.19 4.04 -14.78
C TRP A 206 15.30 5.04 -15.14
N GLY A 207 15.10 5.84 -16.19
CA GLY A 207 16.07 6.83 -16.65
C GLY A 207 16.35 7.91 -15.60
N ARG A 208 15.32 8.32 -14.83
CA ARG A 208 15.46 9.29 -13.73
C ARG A 208 16.41 8.83 -12.64
N TYR A 209 16.58 7.52 -12.49
CA TYR A 209 17.43 6.90 -11.47
C TYR A 209 18.79 6.46 -12.01
N LYS A 210 19.17 6.94 -13.21
CA LYS A 210 20.46 6.64 -13.88
C LYS A 210 20.63 5.16 -14.21
N LEU A 211 19.53 4.44 -14.38
CA LEU A 211 19.51 3.05 -14.80
C LEU A 211 19.17 2.97 -16.28
N LYS A 212 19.77 2.00 -16.97
CA LYS A 212 19.46 1.65 -18.35
C LYS A 212 18.54 0.44 -18.35
N ASN A 213 17.82 0.21 -19.46
CA ASN A 213 16.89 -0.91 -19.56
C ASN A 213 17.57 -2.28 -19.40
N ASP A 214 18.86 -2.40 -19.71
CA ASP A 214 19.66 -3.63 -19.56
C ASP A 214 20.44 -3.69 -18.23
N SER A 215 20.16 -2.79 -17.29
CA SER A 215 20.86 -2.76 -16.01
C SER A 215 20.56 -4.02 -15.18
N PRO A 216 21.57 -4.64 -14.54
CA PRO A 216 21.40 -5.85 -13.73
C PRO A 216 20.68 -5.51 -12.41
N VAL A 217 19.36 -5.42 -12.45
CA VAL A 217 18.49 -5.08 -11.33
C VAL A 217 17.55 -6.23 -11.01
N VAL A 218 17.45 -6.55 -9.72
CA VAL A 218 16.43 -7.44 -9.17
C VAL A 218 15.57 -6.67 -8.19
N ILE A 219 14.26 -6.89 -8.28
CA ILE A 219 13.27 -6.36 -7.35
C ILE A 219 12.63 -7.54 -6.62
N VAL A 220 12.51 -7.44 -5.31
CA VAL A 220 11.77 -8.40 -4.49
C VAL A 220 10.62 -7.65 -3.84
N SER A 221 9.39 -8.09 -4.05
CA SER A 221 8.20 -7.49 -3.43
C SER A 221 7.48 -8.51 -2.57
N HIS A 222 7.06 -8.11 -1.38
CA HIS A 222 6.23 -8.93 -0.51
C HIS A 222 5.03 -8.12 -0.01
N ILE A 223 3.84 -8.66 -0.23
CA ILE A 223 2.58 -8.09 0.24
C ILE A 223 2.02 -8.99 1.34
N CYS A 224 1.88 -8.46 2.55
CA CYS A 224 1.29 -9.18 3.68
C CYS A 224 -0.06 -8.56 4.05
N SER A 225 -1.14 -9.34 4.06
CA SER A 225 -2.47 -8.88 4.45
C SER A 225 -3.33 -10.02 5.01
N THR A 226 -4.35 -9.70 5.80
CA THR A 226 -5.35 -10.69 6.25
C THR A 226 -6.13 -11.30 5.08
N ARG A 227 -6.33 -10.52 4.02
CA ARG A 227 -6.90 -10.97 2.76
C ARG A 227 -6.05 -10.40 1.64
N ILE A 228 -5.60 -11.23 0.70
CA ILE A 228 -4.92 -10.73 -0.51
C ILE A 228 -5.96 -10.68 -1.63
N PRO A 229 -6.08 -9.56 -2.37
CA PRO A 229 -7.03 -9.46 -3.46
C PRO A 229 -6.43 -10.11 -4.71
N TYR A 230 -6.58 -11.43 -4.87
CA TYR A 230 -6.13 -12.12 -6.08
C TYR A 230 -7.06 -11.86 -7.27
N LYS A 231 -6.52 -11.73 -8.50
CA LYS A 231 -7.35 -11.61 -9.72
C LYS A 231 -7.95 -12.96 -10.12
N THR A 232 -7.16 -14.03 -9.99
CA THR A 232 -7.54 -15.38 -10.40
C THR A 232 -7.81 -16.29 -9.20
N VAL A 233 -8.60 -17.35 -9.41
CA VAL A 233 -8.84 -18.40 -8.40
C VAL A 233 -7.55 -19.13 -8.02
N GLY A 234 -6.59 -19.20 -8.96
CA GLY A 234 -5.28 -19.83 -8.76
C GLY A 234 -4.36 -19.07 -7.80
N LYS A 235 -4.69 -17.82 -7.43
CA LYS A 235 -3.91 -16.98 -6.51
C LYS A 235 -2.48 -16.69 -6.98
N GLU A 236 -2.29 -16.52 -8.29
CA GLU A 236 -0.97 -16.30 -8.91
C GLU A 236 -0.62 -14.82 -9.12
N ASN A 237 -1.61 -13.93 -9.05
CA ASN A 237 -1.47 -12.50 -9.30
C ASN A 237 -2.35 -11.66 -8.39
N VAL A 238 -1.82 -10.53 -7.95
CA VAL A 238 -2.52 -9.56 -7.10
C VAL A 238 -3.26 -8.54 -7.97
N ALA A 239 -4.48 -8.22 -7.56
CA ALA A 239 -5.37 -7.27 -8.23
C ALA A 239 -4.94 -5.82 -8.03
N ASP A 240 -5.28 -4.99 -9.01
CA ASP A 240 -4.91 -3.58 -9.07
C ASP A 240 -5.84 -2.80 -8.15
N ARG A 241 -5.47 -2.76 -6.86
CA ARG A 241 -6.12 -1.90 -5.86
C ARG A 241 -5.30 -0.62 -5.71
N PRO A 242 -5.92 0.57 -5.85
CA PRO A 242 -5.19 1.83 -5.86
C PRO A 242 -4.40 2.07 -4.57
N GLU A 243 -4.89 1.60 -3.44
CA GLU A 243 -4.21 1.72 -2.14
C GLU A 243 -2.93 0.87 -2.09
N ILE A 244 -2.97 -0.35 -2.61
CA ILE A 244 -1.82 -1.26 -2.68
C ILE A 244 -0.80 -0.74 -3.69
N GLU A 245 -1.27 -0.32 -4.87
CA GLU A 245 -0.46 0.25 -5.95
C GLU A 245 0.29 1.51 -5.49
N LYS A 246 -0.40 2.40 -4.75
CA LYS A 246 0.20 3.61 -4.16
C LYS A 246 1.34 3.26 -3.21
N GLU A 247 1.13 2.30 -2.30
CA GLU A 247 2.18 1.89 -1.35
C GLU A 247 3.36 1.18 -2.03
N LEU A 248 3.11 0.32 -3.02
CA LEU A 248 4.16 -0.31 -3.83
C LEU A 248 4.99 0.74 -4.56
N ARG A 249 4.34 1.73 -5.18
CA ARG A 249 5.01 2.83 -5.89
C ARG A 249 5.87 3.66 -4.94
N LEU A 250 5.36 4.00 -3.76
CA LEU A 250 6.12 4.75 -2.75
C LEU A 250 7.32 3.96 -2.21
N ALA A 251 7.16 2.65 -1.97
CA ALA A 251 8.25 1.77 -1.56
C ALA A 251 9.34 1.70 -2.63
N LEU A 252 8.97 1.47 -3.89
CA LEU A 252 9.88 1.40 -5.02
C LEU A 252 10.64 2.74 -5.19
N GLN A 253 9.94 3.87 -5.19
CA GLN A 253 10.56 5.19 -5.31
C GLN A 253 11.56 5.47 -4.19
N PHE A 254 11.27 5.03 -2.96
CA PHE A 254 12.18 5.19 -1.83
C PHE A 254 13.50 4.43 -2.07
N LEU A 255 13.42 3.17 -2.52
CA LEU A 255 14.58 2.35 -2.85
C LEU A 255 15.37 2.92 -4.03
N LEU A 256 14.68 3.36 -5.09
CA LEU A 256 15.31 3.91 -6.29
C LEU A 256 16.06 5.21 -6.02
N ARG A 257 15.60 6.05 -5.08
CA ARG A 257 16.37 7.24 -4.65
C ARG A 257 17.72 6.86 -4.05
N LYS A 258 17.77 5.81 -3.23
CA LYS A 258 19.02 5.32 -2.64
C LYS A 258 19.93 4.69 -3.68
N LEU A 259 19.37 3.90 -4.61
CA LEU A 259 20.12 3.35 -5.73
C LEU A 259 20.69 4.45 -6.64
N SER A 260 19.93 5.51 -6.93
CA SER A 260 20.42 6.65 -7.72
C SER A 260 21.58 7.38 -7.05
N ALA A 261 21.57 7.50 -5.71
CA ALA A 261 22.71 8.04 -4.97
C ALA A 261 23.96 7.16 -5.12
N TYR A 262 23.80 5.83 -5.05
CA TYR A 262 24.88 4.88 -5.30
C TYR A 262 25.42 4.97 -6.74
N MET A 263 24.53 4.98 -7.74
CA MET A 263 24.89 5.12 -9.16
C MET A 263 25.62 6.44 -9.45
N SER A 264 25.24 7.51 -8.76
CA SER A 264 25.91 8.81 -8.87
C SER A 264 27.35 8.76 -8.36
N LYS A 265 27.59 8.12 -7.22
CA LYS A 265 28.94 7.94 -6.67
C LYS A 265 29.80 7.09 -7.61
N ARG A 266 29.25 5.98 -8.10
CA ARG A 266 29.93 5.09 -9.05
C ARG A 266 30.28 5.80 -10.37
N GLY A 267 29.35 6.58 -10.92
CA GLY A 267 29.59 7.35 -12.14
C GLY A 267 30.69 8.41 -12.00
N LEU A 268 30.78 9.06 -10.83
CA LEU A 268 31.86 10.00 -10.53
C LEU A 268 33.21 9.28 -10.45
N ALA A 269 33.28 8.14 -9.75
CA ALA A 269 34.50 7.34 -9.65
C ALA A 269 34.97 6.85 -11.04
N GLU A 270 34.04 6.40 -11.88
CA GLU A 270 34.37 5.95 -13.24
C GLU A 270 34.85 7.12 -14.13
N ALA A 271 34.24 8.30 -14.01
CA ALA A 271 34.69 9.49 -14.72
C ALA A 271 36.09 9.94 -14.30
N GLU A 272 36.39 9.90 -12.99
CA GLU A 272 37.72 10.21 -12.46
C GLU A 272 38.77 9.21 -12.95
N LYS A 273 38.43 7.91 -12.99
CA LYS A 273 39.29 6.85 -13.53
C LYS A 273 39.56 7.04 -15.02
N LYS A 274 38.53 7.33 -15.83
CA LYS A 274 38.67 7.65 -17.26
C LYS A 274 39.54 8.87 -17.48
N ARG A 275 39.34 9.93 -16.69
CA ARG A 275 40.13 11.16 -16.74
C ARG A 275 41.60 10.89 -16.39
N SER A 276 41.86 10.10 -15.34
CA SER A 276 43.22 9.70 -14.96
C SER A 276 43.91 8.91 -16.08
N ASN A 277 43.23 7.91 -16.65
CA ASN A 277 43.75 7.13 -17.78
C ASN A 277 44.07 8.01 -19.01
N LEU A 278 43.22 9.01 -19.28
CA LEU A 278 43.46 9.99 -20.34
C LEU A 278 44.74 10.79 -20.07
N TYR A 279 44.90 11.32 -18.85
CA TYR A 279 46.12 12.05 -18.48
C TYR A 279 47.37 11.18 -18.57
N HIS A 280 47.31 9.92 -18.12
CA HIS A 280 48.42 8.98 -18.28
C HIS A 280 48.87 8.81 -19.74
N LYS A 281 47.93 8.82 -20.69
CA LYS A 281 48.23 8.65 -22.13
C LYS A 281 48.76 9.93 -22.77
N TYR A 282 48.17 11.08 -22.48
CA TYR A 282 48.45 12.33 -23.22
C TYR A 282 49.50 13.23 -22.55
N LEU A 283 49.64 13.17 -21.22
CA LEU A 283 50.56 14.06 -20.49
C LEU A 283 52.04 13.86 -20.90
N PRO A 284 52.55 12.63 -21.15
CA PRO A 284 53.91 12.44 -21.67
C PRO A 284 54.11 13.06 -23.06
N LEU A 285 53.12 12.92 -23.96
CA LEU A 285 53.17 13.49 -25.31
C LEU A 285 53.18 15.02 -25.27
N ILE A 286 52.36 15.63 -24.40
CA ILE A 286 52.33 17.08 -24.21
C ILE A 286 53.68 17.57 -23.67
N ALA A 287 54.28 16.86 -22.71
CA ALA A 287 55.59 17.22 -22.17
C ALA A 287 56.68 17.18 -23.26
N GLN A 288 56.67 16.14 -24.11
CA GLN A 288 57.60 16.00 -25.23
C GLN A 288 57.46 17.16 -26.23
N PHE A 289 56.24 17.40 -26.75
CA PHE A 289 56.01 18.45 -27.75
C PHE A 289 56.26 19.86 -27.19
N ALA A 290 55.91 20.13 -25.94
CA ALA A 290 56.20 21.41 -25.30
C ALA A 290 57.71 21.66 -25.15
N THR A 291 58.49 20.59 -24.90
CA THR A 291 59.96 20.67 -24.77
C THR A 291 60.62 20.96 -26.11
N GLU A 292 60.16 20.28 -27.17
CA GLU A 292 60.59 20.50 -28.55
C GLU A 292 60.28 21.93 -29.02
N LEU A 293 59.03 22.39 -28.81
CA LEU A 293 58.61 23.74 -29.20
C LEU A 293 59.38 24.84 -28.47
N ALA A 294 59.70 24.62 -27.19
CA ALA A 294 60.46 25.57 -26.38
C ALA A 294 61.98 25.54 -26.66
N GLY A 295 62.47 24.64 -27.52
CA GLY A 295 63.90 24.46 -27.80
C GLY A 295 64.72 24.03 -26.57
N LYS A 296 64.07 23.43 -25.57
CA LYS A 296 64.73 22.96 -24.34
C LYS A 296 65.08 21.49 -24.44
N THR A 297 66.08 21.04 -23.69
CA THR A 297 66.51 19.63 -23.66
C THR A 297 65.89 18.82 -22.52
N LYS A 298 65.29 19.48 -21.52
CA LYS A 298 64.74 18.83 -20.33
C LYS A 298 63.21 18.91 -20.33
N GLU A 299 62.58 17.74 -20.28
CA GLU A 299 61.14 17.63 -20.12
C GLU A 299 60.68 18.18 -18.77
N PRO A 300 59.51 18.85 -18.72
CA PRO A 300 58.87 19.22 -17.46
C PRO A 300 58.51 17.97 -16.65
N ASP A 301 58.63 18.02 -15.32
CA ASP A 301 58.40 16.89 -14.43
C ASP A 301 56.89 16.58 -14.28
N TYR A 302 56.35 15.87 -15.28
CA TYR A 302 54.95 15.45 -15.32
C TYR A 302 54.66 14.24 -14.41
N LYS A 303 55.70 13.58 -13.88
CA LYS A 303 55.56 12.39 -13.02
C LYS A 303 54.93 12.72 -11.68
N LYS A 304 55.18 13.92 -11.14
CA LYS A 304 54.51 14.42 -9.92
C LYS A 304 53.01 14.59 -10.11
N LEU A 305 52.60 15.21 -11.22
CA LEU A 305 51.19 15.39 -11.60
C LEU A 305 50.45 14.06 -11.73
N ILE A 306 51.10 13.07 -12.36
CA ILE A 306 50.55 11.72 -12.46
C ILE A 306 50.38 11.07 -11.09
N LYS A 307 51.38 11.20 -10.21
CA LYS A 307 51.35 10.62 -8.87
C LYS A 307 50.22 11.21 -8.02
N ASP A 308 50.03 12.53 -8.06
CA ASP A 308 48.95 13.22 -7.35
C ASP A 308 47.55 12.86 -7.90
N LEU A 309 47.45 12.58 -9.20
CA LEU A 309 46.22 12.10 -9.82
C LEU A 309 45.88 10.66 -9.41
N SER A 310 46.87 9.78 -9.25
CA SER A 310 46.66 8.39 -8.80
C SER A 310 46.22 8.27 -7.34
N THR A 311 46.83 9.02 -6.41
CA THR A 311 46.47 9.00 -4.98
C THR A 311 45.03 9.47 -4.72
N ASN A 312 44.52 10.38 -5.54
CA ASN A 312 43.14 10.86 -5.43
C ASN A 312 42.09 9.85 -5.90
N VAL A 313 42.48 8.85 -6.69
CA VAL A 313 41.59 7.78 -7.18
C VAL A 313 41.51 6.64 -6.17
N GLU A 314 42.64 6.26 -5.55
CA GLU A 314 42.69 5.19 -4.54
C GLU A 314 41.99 5.57 -3.22
N ALA A 315 41.96 6.85 -2.86
CA ALA A 315 41.29 7.32 -1.63
C ALA A 315 39.75 7.31 -1.70
N LYS A 316 39.16 6.98 -2.85
CA LYS A 316 37.71 7.01 -3.10
C LYS A 316 37.08 5.66 -3.47
N GLU A 317 37.88 4.60 -3.64
CA GLU A 317 37.39 3.22 -3.70
C GLU A 317 37.05 2.71 -2.28
#